data_AF-A0A7V9H2V6-F1
#
_entry.id   AF-A0A7V9H2V6-F1
#
_cell.length_a   1.000
_cell.length_b   1.000
_cell.length_c   1.000
_cell.angle_alpha   90.00
_cell.angle_beta   90.00
_cell.angle_gamma   90.00
#
_symmetry.space_group_name_H-M   'P 1'
#
loop_
_entity.id
_entity.type
_entity.pdbx_description
1 polymer ?
#
loop_
_entity_poly.entity_id
_entity_poly.type
_entity_poly.pdbx_seq_one_letter_code
_entity_poly.pdbx_strand_id
1 'polypeptide(L)'
;MKATGFTHVSIGARDLEESARFYKDFFGMDEIPSPDFSGPVRWLRVGDLQLHLFHDEEPAPVGHHFAVDVDDFEEAFRKAGETGARVESGNYSTVRELPGGAVQMYLRDPSGNLVEVNWRDVNTLDWGLIGDIRKVGGPPGAALYMKPRRGDGR
;
A
#
# COMPACT_ATOMS: atom_id res chain seq x y z
N MET A 1 13.99 -26.88 0.23
CA MET A 1 12.81 -26.18 0.79
C MET A 1 12.54 -24.93 -0.05
N LYS A 2 11.29 -24.54 -0.31
CA LYS A 2 10.90 -23.36 -1.10
C LYS A 2 9.72 -22.64 -0.42
N ALA A 3 9.79 -21.32 -0.31
CA ALA A 3 8.65 -20.50 0.12
C ALA A 3 7.56 -20.46 -0.97
N THR A 4 6.29 -20.56 -0.58
CA THR A 4 5.15 -20.65 -1.51
C THR A 4 4.36 -19.36 -1.64
N GLY A 5 4.55 -18.40 -0.73
CA GLY A 5 3.88 -17.11 -0.73
C GLY A 5 4.13 -16.33 0.57
N PHE A 6 3.64 -15.11 0.61
CA PHE A 6 3.50 -14.35 1.86
C PHE A 6 2.26 -14.81 2.61
N THR A 7 2.29 -14.68 3.94
CA THR A 7 1.13 -14.96 4.80
C THR A 7 0.55 -13.68 5.38
N HIS A 8 1.42 -12.80 5.86
CA HIS A 8 1.08 -11.50 6.41
C HIS A 8 2.28 -10.55 6.32
N VAL A 9 2.01 -9.27 6.56
CA VAL A 9 3.01 -8.24 6.87
C VAL A 9 2.77 -7.79 8.31
N SER A 10 3.83 -7.55 9.07
CA SER A 10 3.75 -7.03 10.43
C SER A 10 4.55 -5.74 10.55
N ILE A 11 3.93 -4.68 11.06
CA ILE A 11 4.54 -3.34 11.19
C ILE A 11 4.31 -2.77 12.59
N GLY A 12 5.26 -1.93 13.01
CA GLY A 12 5.19 -1.21 14.27
C GLY A 12 4.21 -0.05 14.19
N ALA A 13 3.45 0.14 15.27
CA ALA A 13 2.52 1.24 15.44
C ALA A 13 2.74 1.91 16.79
N ARG A 14 2.87 3.24 16.80
CA ARG A 14 3.01 4.02 18.04
C ARG A 14 1.70 4.08 18.82
N ASP A 15 0.59 4.18 18.09
CA ASP A 15 -0.75 4.03 18.61
C ASP A 15 -1.50 3.00 17.76
N LEU A 16 -1.88 1.90 18.40
CA LEU A 16 -2.55 0.77 17.74
C LEU A 16 -3.96 1.13 17.27
N GLU A 17 -4.70 1.93 18.04
CA GLU A 17 -6.06 2.32 17.70
C GLU A 17 -6.06 3.32 16.54
N GLU A 18 -5.17 4.32 16.59
CA GLU A 18 -5.01 5.29 15.51
C GLU A 18 -4.58 4.60 14.21
N SER A 19 -3.60 3.71 14.28
CA SER A 19 -3.12 2.97 13.11
C SER A 19 -4.21 2.04 12.56
N ALA A 20 -4.91 1.30 13.43
CA ALA A 20 -6.01 0.45 12.99
C ALA A 20 -7.13 1.25 12.32
N ARG A 21 -7.51 2.40 12.91
CA ARG A 21 -8.51 3.30 12.31
C ARG A 21 -8.05 3.81 10.95
N PHE A 22 -6.80 4.21 10.78
CA PHE A 22 -6.28 4.65 9.48
C PHE A 22 -6.45 3.57 8.40
N TYR A 23 -6.06 2.32 8.68
CA TYR A 23 -6.18 1.24 7.70
C TYR A 23 -7.64 0.85 7.41
N LYS A 24 -8.54 0.97 8.39
CA LYS A 24 -9.98 0.75 8.20
C LYS A 24 -10.60 1.86 7.35
N ASP A 25 -10.32 3.12 7.68
CA ASP A 25 -10.98 4.28 7.07
C ASP A 25 -10.40 4.60 5.68
N PHE A 26 -9.08 4.47 5.53
CA PHE A 26 -8.39 4.78 4.26
C PHE A 26 -8.51 3.63 3.26
N PHE A 27 -8.23 2.40 3.71
CA PHE A 27 -8.12 1.22 2.84
C PHE A 27 -9.32 0.26 2.93
N GLY A 28 -10.32 0.52 3.79
CA GLY A 28 -11.47 -0.37 3.94
C GLY A 28 -11.10 -1.74 4.53
N MET A 29 -9.97 -1.86 5.24
CA MET A 29 -9.56 -3.13 5.84
C MET A 29 -10.46 -3.49 7.01
N ASP A 30 -10.76 -4.78 7.19
CA ASP A 30 -11.54 -5.26 8.33
C ASP A 30 -10.62 -5.75 9.44
N GLU A 31 -10.92 -5.38 10.68
CA GLU A 31 -10.27 -6.00 11.84
C GLU A 31 -10.78 -7.43 12.05
N ILE A 32 -9.86 -8.36 12.25
CA ILE A 32 -10.12 -9.78 12.45
C ILE A 32 -9.54 -10.23 13.80
N PRO A 33 -10.04 -11.34 14.39
CA PRO A 33 -9.52 -11.84 15.65
C PRO A 33 -8.02 -12.14 15.58
N SER A 34 -7.26 -11.66 16.58
CA SER A 34 -5.87 -12.06 16.82
C SER A 34 -5.81 -13.12 17.93
N PRO A 35 -4.78 -13.98 17.93
CA PRO A 35 -4.47 -14.83 19.08
C PRO A 35 -4.12 -14.00 20.33
N ASP A 36 -4.32 -14.61 21.50
CA ASP A 36 -3.88 -14.02 22.77
C ASP A 36 -2.34 -14.10 22.90
N PHE A 37 -1.67 -13.01 22.54
CA PHE A 37 -0.22 -12.85 22.72
C PHE A 37 0.12 -12.18 24.06
N SER A 38 1.41 -12.20 24.42
CA SER A 38 1.91 -11.51 25.62
C SER A 38 1.87 -9.98 25.53
N GLY A 39 1.54 -9.41 24.36
CA GLY A 39 1.45 -7.98 24.11
C GLY A 39 0.33 -7.66 23.12
N PRO A 40 -0.10 -6.38 23.06
CA PRO A 40 -1.23 -6.00 22.22
C PRO A 40 -0.85 -6.05 20.74
N VAL A 41 -1.65 -6.78 19.96
CA VAL A 41 -1.51 -6.91 18.50
C VAL A 41 -2.90 -6.85 17.88
N ARG A 42 -3.05 -6.07 16.80
CA ARG A 42 -4.29 -6.01 16.00
C ARG A 42 -4.05 -6.63 14.63
N TRP A 43 -4.99 -7.46 14.17
CA TRP A 43 -4.92 -8.09 12.85
C TRP A 43 -5.98 -7.48 11.95
N LEU A 44 -5.57 -7.04 10.76
CA LEU A 44 -6.44 -6.48 9.73
C LEU A 44 -6.38 -7.36 8.48
N ARG A 45 -7.52 -7.58 7.84
CA ARG A 45 -7.65 -8.35 6.60
C ARG A 45 -7.49 -7.45 5.38
N VAL A 46 -6.67 -7.89 4.43
CA VAL A 46 -6.45 -7.25 3.13
C VAL A 46 -6.49 -8.31 2.03
N GLY A 47 -7.62 -8.39 1.32
CA GLY A 47 -7.90 -9.51 0.42
C GLY A 47 -7.84 -10.86 1.17
N ASP A 48 -6.96 -11.75 0.68
CA ASP A 48 -6.66 -13.06 1.29
C ASP A 48 -5.46 -13.04 2.27
N LEU A 49 -4.86 -11.87 2.49
CA LEU A 49 -3.71 -11.67 3.37
C LEU A 49 -4.08 -10.85 4.61
N GLN A 50 -3.11 -10.66 5.49
CA GLN A 50 -3.28 -9.93 6.75
C GLN A 50 -2.18 -8.88 6.93
N LEU A 51 -2.57 -7.76 7.55
CA LEU A 51 -1.68 -6.76 8.12
C LEU A 51 -1.76 -6.87 9.65
N HIS A 52 -0.62 -7.07 10.30
CA HIS A 52 -0.52 -7.11 11.75
C HIS A 52 0.10 -5.80 12.25
N LEU A 53 -0.55 -5.21 13.24
CA LEU A 53 -0.06 -4.02 13.93
C LEU A 53 0.39 -4.43 15.33
N PHE A 54 1.65 -4.16 15.69
CA PHE A 54 2.16 -4.34 17.03
C PHE A 54 2.65 -3.00 17.58
N HIS A 55 2.60 -2.82 18.90
CA HIS A 55 3.07 -1.59 19.50
C HIS A 55 4.60 -1.46 19.38
N ASP A 56 5.07 -0.34 18.83
CA ASP A 56 6.50 -0.02 18.72
C ASP A 56 6.71 1.51 18.79
N GLU A 57 7.66 1.95 19.62
CA GLU A 57 8.03 3.37 19.74
C GLU A 57 9.15 3.76 18.78
N GLU A 58 9.87 2.77 18.23
CA GLU A 58 10.98 3.01 17.31
C GLU A 58 10.49 3.71 16.04
N PRO A 59 11.29 4.62 15.45
CA PRO A 59 10.93 5.25 14.18
C PRO A 59 10.78 4.22 13.06
N ALA A 60 9.71 4.33 12.28
CA ALA A 60 9.52 3.51 11.09
C ALA A 60 10.72 3.66 10.13
N PRO A 61 11.21 2.55 9.53
CA PRO A 61 12.30 2.64 8.55
C PRO A 61 11.95 3.54 7.36
N VAL A 62 12.93 4.31 6.88
CA VAL A 62 12.69 5.31 5.83
C VAL A 62 12.26 4.67 4.51
N GLY A 63 12.91 3.58 4.09
CA GLY A 63 12.71 3.01 2.75
C GLY A 63 11.99 1.67 2.71
N HIS A 64 11.80 1.01 3.85
CA HIS A 64 11.04 -0.24 3.91
C HIS A 64 9.56 0.08 3.76
N HIS A 65 8.87 -0.66 2.90
CA HIS A 65 7.45 -0.51 2.65
C HIS A 65 6.80 -1.87 2.44
N PHE A 66 5.49 -1.89 2.62
CA PHE A 66 4.63 -2.92 2.04
C PHE A 66 3.74 -2.27 0.99
N ALA A 67 3.22 -3.09 0.09
CA ALA A 67 2.49 -2.65 -1.08
C ALA A 67 1.08 -3.23 -1.10
N VAL A 68 0.11 -2.41 -1.50
CA VAL A 68 -1.30 -2.79 -1.66
C VAL A 68 -1.79 -2.45 -3.06
N ASP A 69 -2.59 -3.35 -3.63
CA ASP A 69 -3.39 -3.09 -4.84
C ASP A 69 -4.74 -2.53 -4.37
N VAL A 70 -5.20 -1.45 -4.99
CA VAL A 70 -6.49 -0.83 -4.68
C VAL A 70 -7.46 -1.01 -5.84
N ASP A 71 -8.75 -0.93 -5.57
CA ASP A 71 -9.82 -0.99 -6.57
C ASP A 71 -10.17 0.38 -7.16
N ASP A 72 -9.82 1.47 -6.47
CA ASP A 72 -9.87 2.84 -6.98
C ASP A 72 -8.61 3.64 -6.59
N PHE A 73 -7.68 3.78 -7.55
CA PHE A 73 -6.44 4.53 -7.35
C PHE A 73 -6.66 6.04 -7.25
N GLU A 74 -7.64 6.56 -7.98
CA GLU A 74 -7.94 7.99 -8.00
C GLU A 74 -8.56 8.45 -6.68
N GLU A 75 -9.44 7.63 -6.10
CA GLU A 75 -9.95 7.84 -4.75
C GLU A 75 -8.84 7.77 -3.71
N ALA A 76 -7.96 6.77 -3.80
CA ALA A 76 -6.79 6.71 -2.92
C ALA A 76 -5.92 7.97 -3.04
N PHE A 77 -5.67 8.44 -4.26
CA PHE A 77 -4.88 9.67 -4.51
C PHE A 77 -5.53 10.92 -3.92
N ARG A 78 -6.85 11.08 -4.08
CA ARG A 78 -7.62 12.19 -3.47
C ARG A 78 -7.56 12.15 -1.95
N LYS A 79 -7.91 11.01 -1.35
CA LYS A 79 -7.87 10.81 0.11
C LYS A 79 -6.48 11.10 0.68
N ALA A 80 -5.42 10.65 0.00
CA ALA A 80 -4.05 10.88 0.42
C ALA A 80 -3.66 12.36 0.47
N GLY A 81 -4.15 13.16 -0.48
CA GLY A 81 -3.97 14.61 -0.46
C GLY A 81 -4.79 15.30 0.63
N GLU A 82 -6.04 14.88 0.83
CA GLU A 82 -6.94 15.45 1.85
C GLU A 82 -6.49 15.17 3.28
N THR A 83 -5.95 13.98 3.55
CA THR A 83 -5.46 13.59 4.88
C THR A 83 -4.01 14.00 5.15
N GLY A 84 -3.28 14.47 4.13
CA GLY A 84 -1.84 14.73 4.23
C GLY A 84 -0.98 13.47 4.33
N ALA A 85 -1.55 12.28 4.09
CA ALA A 85 -0.82 11.01 4.14
C ALA A 85 0.13 10.84 2.94
N ARG A 86 -0.10 11.56 1.83
CA ARG A 86 0.74 11.45 0.63
C ARG A 86 2.17 11.92 0.93
N VAL A 87 3.16 11.17 0.46
CA VAL A 87 4.55 11.64 0.52
C VAL A 87 4.73 12.76 -0.51
N GLU A 88 5.11 13.95 -0.08
CA GLU A 88 5.22 15.13 -0.97
C GLU A 88 6.66 15.55 -1.28
N SER A 89 7.65 14.95 -0.64
CA SER A 89 9.07 15.23 -0.92
C SER A 89 9.95 13.99 -0.95
N GLY A 90 11.12 14.13 -1.58
CA GLY A 90 12.13 13.08 -1.67
C GLY A 90 11.79 11.99 -2.70
N ASN A 91 12.42 10.82 -2.56
CA ASN A 91 12.39 9.77 -3.59
C ASN A 91 11.01 9.12 -3.80
N TYR A 92 10.09 9.29 -2.86
CA TYR A 92 8.78 8.64 -2.85
C TYR A 92 7.63 9.59 -3.22
N SER A 93 7.92 10.86 -3.55
CA SER A 93 6.86 11.85 -3.81
C SER A 93 6.29 11.85 -5.22
N THR A 94 6.96 11.18 -6.15
CA THR A 94 6.54 11.12 -7.55
C THR A 94 5.67 9.89 -7.77
N VAL A 95 4.51 10.08 -8.40
CA VAL A 95 3.73 8.96 -8.96
C VAL A 95 4.51 8.38 -10.13
N ARG A 96 4.70 7.06 -10.15
CA ARG A 96 5.56 6.39 -11.13
C ARG A 96 4.76 5.44 -11.99
N GLU A 97 4.95 5.52 -13.31
CA GLU A 97 4.57 4.45 -14.24
C GLU A 97 5.76 3.49 -14.38
N LEU A 98 5.54 2.22 -14.07
CA LEU A 98 6.52 1.14 -14.21
C LEU A 98 6.45 0.48 -15.60
N PRO A 99 7.48 -0.28 -15.98
CA PRO A 99 7.39 -1.14 -17.16
C PRO A 99 6.19 -2.10 -17.03
N GLY A 100 5.37 -2.15 -18.08
CA GLY A 100 4.10 -2.87 -18.08
C GLY A 100 2.88 -2.02 -17.70
N GLY A 101 3.04 -0.72 -17.44
CA GLY A 101 1.95 0.24 -17.28
C GLY A 101 1.37 0.34 -15.86
N ALA A 102 1.90 -0.43 -14.90
CA ALA A 102 1.51 -0.31 -13.50
C ALA A 102 1.91 1.05 -12.93
N VAL A 103 1.13 1.56 -11.99
CA VAL A 103 1.35 2.86 -11.33
C VAL A 103 1.60 2.66 -9.85
N GLN A 104 2.51 3.44 -9.27
CA GLN A 104 2.81 3.45 -7.84
C GLN A 104 2.71 4.87 -7.28
N MET A 105 2.10 5.02 -6.11
CA MET A 105 2.26 6.18 -5.23
C MET A 105 2.59 5.73 -3.81
N TYR A 106 3.10 6.64 -2.98
CA TYR A 106 3.50 6.31 -1.61
C TYR A 106 2.84 7.21 -0.58
N LEU A 107 2.46 6.60 0.54
CA LEU A 107 1.86 7.24 1.70
C LEU A 107 2.71 6.99 2.95
N ARG A 108 2.53 7.82 3.98
CA ARG A 108 2.93 7.53 5.36
C ARG A 108 1.69 7.27 6.20
N ASP A 109 1.68 6.16 6.92
CA ASP A 109 0.66 5.92 7.95
C ASP A 109 0.93 6.81 9.18
N PRO A 110 0.03 6.83 10.19
CA PRO A 110 0.21 7.66 11.39
C PRO A 110 1.49 7.38 12.18
N SER A 111 2.03 6.17 12.09
CA SER A 111 3.29 5.77 12.74
C SER A 111 4.52 5.99 11.85
N GLY A 112 4.32 6.52 10.65
CA GLY A 112 5.37 6.82 9.68
C GLY A 112 5.78 5.64 8.81
N ASN A 113 5.08 4.50 8.83
CA ASN A 113 5.37 3.39 7.92
C ASN A 113 5.10 3.82 6.47
N LEU A 114 5.99 3.42 5.56
CA LEU A 114 5.81 3.70 4.13
C LEU A 114 4.86 2.66 3.52
N VAL A 115 3.76 3.13 2.92
CA VAL A 115 2.78 2.28 2.23
C VAL A 115 2.84 2.59 0.75
N GLU A 116 3.10 1.59 -0.08
CA GLU A 116 3.03 1.69 -1.53
C GLU A 116 1.63 1.33 -2.01
N VAL A 117 0.97 2.26 -2.71
CA VAL A 117 -0.35 2.05 -3.31
C VAL A 117 -0.18 1.86 -4.80
N ASN A 118 -0.71 0.76 -5.31
CA ASN A 118 -0.49 0.33 -6.67
C ASN A 118 -1.77 0.27 -7.50
N TRP A 119 -1.59 0.50 -8.80
CA TRP A 119 -2.63 0.36 -9.80
C TRP A 119 -2.08 -0.34 -11.04
N ARG A 120 -2.94 -1.08 -11.74
CA ARG A 120 -2.49 -2.00 -12.80
C ARG A 120 -2.19 -1.34 -14.13
N ASP A 121 -2.94 -0.32 -14.50
CA ASP A 121 -2.90 0.22 -15.86
C ASP A 121 -3.09 1.74 -15.87
N VAL A 122 -1.99 2.45 -16.10
CA VAL A 122 -1.95 3.91 -16.20
C VAL A 122 -2.93 4.48 -17.24
N ASN A 123 -3.28 3.71 -18.28
CA ASN A 123 -4.18 4.17 -19.34
C ASN A 123 -5.64 4.27 -18.89
N THR A 124 -5.96 3.77 -17.69
CA THR A 124 -7.30 3.83 -17.11
C THR A 124 -7.47 4.98 -16.11
N LEU A 125 -6.42 5.77 -15.88
CA LEU A 125 -6.42 6.87 -14.92
C LEU A 125 -6.70 8.23 -15.59
N ASP A 126 -7.34 9.14 -14.86
CA ASP A 126 -7.45 10.55 -15.20
C ASP A 126 -6.14 11.29 -14.90
N TRP A 127 -5.42 11.62 -15.98
CA TRP A 127 -4.17 12.39 -15.92
C TRP A 127 -4.38 13.83 -15.47
N GLY A 128 -5.58 14.39 -15.64
CA GLY A 128 -5.93 15.72 -15.15
C GLY A 128 -6.01 15.78 -13.63
N LEU A 129 -6.39 14.66 -12.99
CA LEU A 129 -6.42 14.52 -11.54
C LEU A 129 -5.03 14.28 -10.95
N ILE A 130 -4.29 13.31 -11.49
CA ILE A 130 -3.02 12.86 -10.90
C ILE A 130 -1.87 13.83 -11.22
N GLY A 131 -1.93 14.50 -12.38
CA GLY A 131 -0.89 15.41 -12.83
C GLY A 131 0.31 14.67 -13.40
N ASP A 132 1.50 14.86 -12.82
CA ASP A 132 2.74 14.32 -13.34
C ASP A 132 2.95 12.85 -12.92
N ILE A 133 2.92 11.96 -13.91
CA ILE A 133 3.26 10.54 -13.76
C ILE A 133 4.60 10.30 -14.44
N ARG A 134 5.62 9.99 -13.63
CA ARG A 134 6.97 9.77 -14.13
C ARG A 134 7.14 8.32 -14.60
N LYS A 135 7.39 8.16 -15.90
CA LYS A 135 7.74 6.86 -16.48
C LYS A 135 9.13 6.40 -16.04
N VAL A 136 9.23 5.14 -15.62
CA VAL A 136 10.47 4.47 -15.23
C VAL A 136 10.75 3.35 -16.24
N GLY A 137 11.99 3.27 -16.73
CA GLY A 137 12.44 2.20 -17.62
C GLY A 137 12.79 0.92 -16.86
N GLY A 138 12.93 -0.19 -17.60
CA GLY A 138 13.39 -1.46 -17.04
C GLY A 138 13.57 -2.53 -18.13
N PRO A 139 14.27 -3.63 -17.82
CA PRO A 139 14.46 -4.73 -18.76
C PRO A 139 13.14 -5.46 -19.07
N PRO A 140 13.07 -6.27 -20.15
CA PRO A 140 11.91 -7.11 -20.43
C PRO A 140 11.53 -7.98 -19.22
N GLY A 141 10.24 -7.98 -18.87
CA GLY A 141 9.72 -8.73 -17.72
C GLY A 141 9.83 -8.02 -16.36
N ALA A 142 10.39 -6.80 -16.29
CA ALA A 142 10.38 -5.97 -15.07
C ALA A 142 8.98 -5.38 -14.79
N ALA A 143 8.01 -6.26 -14.53
CA ALA A 143 6.62 -5.88 -14.26
C ALA A 143 6.27 -6.10 -12.78
N LEU A 144 5.52 -5.15 -12.21
CA LEU A 144 5.01 -5.25 -10.84
C LEU A 144 4.04 -6.43 -10.68
N TYR A 145 3.12 -6.58 -11.63
CA TYR A 145 2.13 -7.66 -11.60
C TYR A 145 2.62 -8.85 -12.41
N MET A 146 2.91 -9.95 -11.72
CA MET A 146 3.43 -11.18 -12.34
C MET A 146 2.39 -11.93 -13.18
N LYS A 147 1.10 -11.69 -12.95
CA LYS A 147 0.00 -12.33 -13.69
C LYS A 147 -0.80 -11.28 -14.46
N PRO A 148 -1.25 -11.58 -15.70
CA PRO A 148 -2.17 -10.72 -16.44
C PRO A 148 -3.49 -10.56 -15.66
N ARG A 149 -4.19 -9.46 -15.91
CA ARG A 149 -5.53 -9.22 -15.34
C ARG A 149 -6.38 -10.44 -15.72
N ARG A 150 -7.05 -11.09 -14.75
CA ARG A 150 -8.08 -12.08 -15.11
C ARG A 150 -9.07 -11.30 -15.97
N GLY A 151 -9.30 -11.78 -17.20
CA GLY A 151 -10.24 -11.13 -18.11
C GLY A 151 -11.54 -10.89 -17.35
N ASP A 152 -12.06 -9.67 -17.48
CA ASP A 152 -13.45 -9.39 -17.25
C ASP A 152 -14.23 -10.40 -18.10
N GLY A 153 -14.75 -11.44 -17.45
CA GLY A 153 -15.68 -12.35 -18.09
C GLY A 153 -16.88 -11.49 -18.53
N ARG A 154 -16.89 -11.13 -19.81
CA ARG A 154 -18.13 -10.83 -20.51
C ARG A 154 -19.00 -12.07 -20.53
#